data_AF-A0A132NLV3-F1
#
_entry.id   AF-A0A132NLV3-F1
#
_cell.length_a   1.000
_cell.length_b   1.000
_cell.length_c   1.000
_cell.angle_alpha   90.00
_cell.angle_beta   90.00
_cell.angle_gamma   90.00
#
_symmetry.space_group_name_H-M   'P 1'
#
loop_
_entity.id
_entity.type
_entity.pdbx_description
1 polymer ?
#
loop_
_entity_poly.entity_id
_entity_poly.type
_entity_poly.pdbx_seq_one_letter_code
_entity_poly.pdbx_strand_id
1 'polypeptide(L)'
;HLVVGAGCDLPPGTYHYDPLAHAATRRAGARHPAAGALVVLTLVPQRTIWKYGLRSLPILLLDLGHAVGALAAAAQTLGLSTWATFDANGADLARLTALPSPDRWLVTWPDTDPEYPLAAVWVTREAAPPPALDTVLDTVLDTAPCGAAAATGGTPPSARPCPRLTAGSSTMPAPVPAARKEVTERVGAGAEPVGDRVDVGGDLVYE
;
A
#
# COMPACT_ATOMS: atom_id res chain seq x y z
N HIS A 1 3.86 4.67 2.05
CA HIS A 1 3.45 6.10 2.06
C HIS A 1 2.18 6.28 2.86
N LEU A 2 1.97 7.45 3.45
CA LEU A 2 0.80 7.77 4.27
C LEU A 2 0.10 8.99 3.67
N VAL A 3 -1.23 8.94 3.56
CA VAL A 3 -2.08 10.06 3.18
C VAL A 3 -3.01 10.29 4.35
N VAL A 4 -2.76 11.36 5.10
CA VAL A 4 -3.35 11.61 6.42
C VAL A 4 -4.45 12.66 6.33
N GLY A 5 -5.61 12.35 6.91
CA GLY A 5 -6.79 13.19 6.97
C GLY A 5 -7.04 13.78 8.34
N ALA A 6 -8.27 14.22 8.55
CA ALA A 6 -8.71 14.70 9.86
C ALA A 6 -8.78 13.56 10.88
N GLY A 7 -8.61 13.91 12.17
CA GLY A 7 -8.75 12.96 13.27
C GLY A 7 -7.52 12.07 13.52
N CYS A 8 -6.40 12.30 12.84
CA CYS A 8 -5.12 11.66 13.10
C CYS A 8 -4.20 12.54 13.95
N ASP A 9 -3.21 11.91 14.58
CA ASP A 9 -2.20 12.61 15.39
C ASP A 9 -1.17 13.37 14.53
N LEU A 10 -1.04 12.99 13.25
CA LEU A 10 -0.30 13.76 12.26
C LEU A 10 -1.21 14.79 11.60
N PRO A 11 -0.70 16.00 11.30
CA PRO A 11 -1.47 16.99 10.57
C PRO A 11 -1.80 16.48 9.16
N PRO A 12 -2.95 16.87 8.58
CA PRO A 12 -3.33 16.43 7.25
C PRO A 12 -2.24 16.68 6.20
N GLY A 13 -1.96 15.67 5.39
CA GLY A 13 -0.83 15.70 4.45
C GLY A 13 -0.46 14.36 3.87
N THR A 14 0.40 14.39 2.86
CA THR A 14 1.05 13.19 2.33
C THR A 14 2.44 13.07 2.94
N TYR A 15 2.78 11.88 3.43
CA TYR A 15 4.04 11.57 4.11
C TYR A 15 4.69 10.31 3.55
N HIS A 16 6.02 10.29 3.59
CA HIS A 16 6.80 9.08 3.46
C HIS A 16 7.22 8.60 4.85
N TYR A 17 7.03 7.32 5.12
CA TYR A 17 7.45 6.69 6.36
C TYR A 17 8.82 6.03 6.16
N ASP A 18 9.82 6.47 6.91
CA ASP A 18 11.12 5.84 7.00
C ASP A 18 11.12 4.83 8.17
N PRO A 19 11.14 3.51 7.89
CA PRO A 19 11.13 2.51 8.94
C PRO A 19 12.43 2.45 9.74
N LEU A 20 13.57 2.89 9.20
CA LEU A 20 14.85 2.89 9.91
C LEU A 20 14.91 4.01 10.93
N ALA A 21 14.48 5.21 10.54
CA ALA A 21 14.41 6.37 11.43
C ALA A 21 13.14 6.39 12.30
N HIS A 22 12.20 5.48 12.04
CA HIS A 22 10.84 5.47 12.61
C HIS A 22 10.17 6.85 12.51
N ALA A 23 10.27 7.48 11.34
CA ALA A 23 9.89 8.87 11.14
C ALA A 23 9.01 9.06 9.90
N ALA A 24 8.03 9.96 10.00
CA ALA A 24 7.19 10.38 8.87
C ALA A 24 7.67 11.72 8.32
N THR A 25 8.15 11.74 7.08
CA THR A 25 8.61 12.95 6.38
C THR A 25 7.51 13.46 5.47
N ARG A 26 7.09 14.72 5.67
CA ARG A 26 6.05 15.35 4.85
C ARG A 26 6.53 15.57 3.42
N ARG A 27 5.69 15.23 2.44
CA ARG A 27 5.96 15.38 1.00
C ARG A 27 5.09 16.43 0.34
N ALA A 28 3.80 16.45 0.67
CA ALA A 28 2.85 17.36 0.07
C ALA A 28 1.75 17.74 1.07
N GLY A 29 1.03 18.82 0.73
CA GLY A 29 -0.23 19.16 1.39
C GLY A 29 -1.27 18.04 1.29
N ALA A 30 -2.28 18.08 2.16
CA ALA A 30 -3.32 17.07 2.19
C ALA A 30 -4.07 17.00 0.85
N ARG A 31 -4.21 15.78 0.31
CA ARG A 31 -5.01 15.46 -0.86
C ARG A 31 -6.15 14.57 -0.37
N HIS A 32 -7.24 15.23 0.02
CA HIS A 32 -8.36 14.80 0.87
C HIS A 32 -8.55 13.28 1.06
N PRO A 33 -7.91 12.67 2.07
CA PRO A 33 -8.47 11.46 2.65
C PRO A 33 -9.61 11.86 3.60
N ALA A 34 -10.66 11.05 3.64
CA ALA A 34 -11.69 11.16 4.66
C ALA A 34 -11.08 11.04 6.08
N ALA A 35 -11.91 11.11 7.13
CA ALA A 35 -11.44 10.92 8.50
C ALA A 35 -10.59 9.64 8.64
N GLY A 36 -9.40 9.78 9.23
CA GLY A 36 -8.40 8.71 9.31
C GLY A 36 -7.24 8.88 8.32
N ALA A 37 -6.60 7.77 7.99
CA ALA A 37 -5.42 7.74 7.12
C ALA A 37 -5.52 6.62 6.09
N LEU A 38 -4.91 6.84 4.93
CA LEU A 38 -4.67 5.82 3.91
C LEU A 38 -3.19 5.47 3.90
N VAL A 39 -2.88 4.20 4.14
CA VAL A 39 -1.53 3.65 4.02
C VAL A 39 -1.39 3.05 2.64
N VAL A 40 -0.54 3.63 1.80
CA VAL A 40 -0.24 3.10 0.45
C VAL A 40 1.07 2.33 0.51
N LEU A 41 1.00 1.03 0.22
CA LEU A 41 2.14 0.13 0.21
C LEU A 41 2.73 0.09 -1.20
N THR A 42 4.04 0.32 -1.28
CA THR A 42 4.81 0.33 -2.51
C THR A 42 5.83 -0.80 -2.53
N LEU A 43 6.10 -1.31 -3.72
CA LEU A 43 7.13 -2.29 -4.00
C LEU A 43 8.33 -1.62 -4.65
N VAL A 44 9.53 -2.12 -4.35
CA VAL A 44 10.77 -1.77 -5.07
C VAL A 44 11.32 -3.05 -5.70
N PRO A 45 10.83 -3.45 -6.90
CA PRO A 45 11.10 -4.78 -7.44
C PRO A 45 12.59 -5.09 -7.60
N GLN A 46 13.40 -4.08 -7.93
CA GLN A 46 14.85 -4.21 -8.10
C GLN A 46 15.54 -4.83 -6.87
N ARG A 47 15.05 -4.55 -5.65
CA ARG A 47 15.58 -5.10 -4.39
C ARG A 47 15.38 -6.60 -4.22
N THR A 48 14.48 -7.20 -5.00
CA THR A 48 14.15 -8.63 -4.93
C THR A 48 14.55 -9.34 -6.21
N ILE A 49 14.44 -8.68 -7.37
CA ILE A 49 14.78 -9.22 -8.69
C ILE A 49 16.25 -9.64 -8.75
N TRP A 50 17.18 -8.88 -8.17
CA TRP A 50 18.61 -9.22 -8.23
C TRP A 50 18.94 -10.60 -7.64
N LYS A 51 18.17 -11.03 -6.63
CA LYS A 51 18.38 -12.32 -5.93
C LYS A 51 17.50 -13.44 -6.46
N TYR A 52 16.26 -13.12 -6.84
CA TYR A 52 15.23 -14.14 -7.15
C TYR A 52 14.80 -14.15 -8.63
N GLY A 53 15.30 -13.23 -9.46
CA GLY A 53 15.01 -13.15 -10.88
C GLY A 53 13.50 -13.13 -11.17
N LEU A 54 13.07 -13.98 -12.11
CA LEU A 54 11.66 -14.10 -12.51
C LEU A 54 10.73 -14.63 -11.39
N ARG A 55 11.28 -15.21 -10.31
CA ARG A 55 10.50 -15.66 -9.14
C ARG A 55 10.25 -14.54 -8.13
N SER A 56 10.71 -13.32 -8.40
CA SER A 56 10.54 -12.18 -7.50
C SER A 56 9.09 -11.76 -7.30
N LEU A 57 8.24 -11.81 -8.33
CA LEU A 57 6.86 -11.31 -8.23
C LEU A 57 6.03 -12.07 -7.18
N PRO A 58 5.96 -13.42 -7.18
CA PRO A 58 5.26 -14.15 -6.11
C PRO A 58 5.79 -13.83 -4.71
N ILE A 59 7.10 -13.63 -4.56
CA ILE A 59 7.73 -13.28 -3.26
C ILE A 59 7.28 -11.88 -2.83
N LEU A 60 7.32 -10.90 -3.74
CA LEU A 60 6.88 -9.53 -3.46
C LEU A 60 5.39 -9.46 -3.07
N LEU A 61 4.55 -10.25 -3.72
CA LEU A 61 3.12 -10.32 -3.39
C LEU A 61 2.88 -10.97 -2.02
N LEU A 62 3.67 -11.98 -1.66
CA LEU A 62 3.63 -12.58 -0.33
C LEU A 62 4.04 -11.58 0.76
N ASP A 63 5.13 -10.85 0.53
CA ASP A 63 5.60 -9.79 1.44
C ASP A 63 4.55 -8.67 1.59
N LEU A 64 3.88 -8.29 0.50
CA LEU A 64 2.79 -7.32 0.51
C LEU A 64 1.61 -7.81 1.37
N GLY A 65 1.21 -9.08 1.19
CA GLY A 65 0.15 -9.69 1.98
C GLY A 65 0.48 -9.71 3.48
N HIS A 66 1.72 -10.07 3.83
CA HIS A 66 2.20 -9.99 5.21
C HIS A 66 2.19 -8.57 5.78
N ALA A 67 2.61 -7.58 5.00
CA ALA A 67 2.60 -6.19 5.43
C ALA A 67 1.17 -5.68 5.70
N VAL A 68 0.21 -6.02 4.83
CA VAL A 68 -1.22 -5.68 5.04
C VAL A 68 -1.77 -6.39 6.27
N GLY A 69 -1.51 -7.69 6.43
CA GLY A 69 -1.96 -8.45 7.60
C GLY A 69 -1.39 -7.92 8.92
N ALA A 70 -0.10 -7.57 8.94
CA ALA A 70 0.55 -6.98 10.12
C ALA A 70 -0.02 -5.60 10.47
N LEU A 71 -0.29 -4.76 9.45
CA LEU A 71 -0.94 -3.46 9.64
C LEU A 71 -2.34 -3.62 10.23
N ALA A 72 -3.15 -4.54 9.69
CA ALA A 72 -4.49 -4.82 10.16
C ALA A 72 -4.48 -5.37 11.60
N ALA A 73 -3.55 -6.27 11.93
CA ALA A 73 -3.39 -6.77 13.29
C ALA A 73 -3.02 -5.65 14.28
N ALA A 74 -2.05 -4.79 13.92
CA ALA A 74 -1.67 -3.66 14.74
C ALA A 74 -2.84 -2.67 14.94
N ALA A 75 -3.58 -2.35 13.88
CA ALA A 75 -4.75 -1.48 13.96
C ALA A 75 -5.83 -2.03 14.90
N GLN A 76 -6.09 -3.35 14.85
CA GLN A 76 -7.04 -4.01 15.76
C GLN A 76 -6.62 -3.88 17.22
N THR A 77 -5.33 -4.01 17.56
CA THR A 77 -4.85 -3.81 18.95
C THR A 77 -5.07 -2.39 19.46
N LEU A 78 -5.22 -1.42 18.55
CA LEU A 78 -5.49 -0.01 18.84
C LEU A 78 -6.99 0.34 18.76
N GLY A 79 -7.87 -0.65 18.54
CA GLY A 79 -9.31 -0.42 18.36
C GLY A 79 -9.66 0.32 17.08
N LEU A 80 -8.80 0.27 16.07
CA LEU A 80 -9.00 0.89 14.76
C LEU A 80 -9.58 -0.13 13.76
N SER A 81 -10.34 0.36 12.79
CA SER A 81 -10.85 -0.45 11.68
C SER A 81 -9.95 -0.30 10.46
N THR A 82 -9.82 -1.39 9.70
CA THR A 82 -9.01 -1.42 8.46
C THR A 82 -9.74 -2.04 7.27
N TRP A 83 -9.55 -1.43 6.10
CA TRP A 83 -10.04 -1.94 4.82
C TRP A 83 -8.91 -1.88 3.79
N ALA A 84 -8.61 -3.00 3.17
CA ALA A 84 -7.55 -3.11 2.18
C ALA A 84 -8.13 -3.22 0.77
N THR A 85 -7.46 -2.60 -0.19
CA THR A 85 -7.71 -2.72 -1.64
C THR A 85 -6.38 -3.02 -2.33
N PHE A 86 -6.45 -3.91 -3.32
CA PHE A 86 -5.31 -4.38 -4.13
C PHE A 86 -5.53 -4.16 -5.63
N ASP A 87 -6.66 -3.57 -5.99
CA ASP A 87 -7.15 -3.37 -7.35
C ASP A 87 -7.13 -1.90 -7.77
N ALA A 88 -6.73 -1.01 -6.87
CA ALA A 88 -6.54 0.40 -7.16
C ALA A 88 -5.44 0.62 -8.21
N ASN A 89 -5.69 1.58 -9.10
CA ASN A 89 -4.74 1.94 -10.15
C ASN A 89 -3.45 2.52 -9.54
N GLY A 90 -2.31 1.87 -9.82
CA GLY A 90 -1.00 2.30 -9.32
C GLY A 90 -0.61 3.73 -9.75
N ALA A 91 -1.05 4.21 -10.91
CA ALA A 91 -0.79 5.59 -11.32
C ALA A 91 -1.54 6.61 -10.45
N ASP A 92 -2.77 6.30 -10.06
CA ASP A 92 -3.59 7.15 -9.20
C ASP A 92 -3.09 7.14 -7.76
N LEU A 93 -2.68 5.96 -7.26
CA LEU A 93 -1.97 5.85 -5.98
C LEU A 93 -0.66 6.62 -5.97
N ALA A 94 0.11 6.60 -7.06
CA ALA A 94 1.35 7.36 -7.19
C ALA A 94 1.07 8.87 -7.12
N ARG A 95 0.05 9.36 -7.83
CA ARG A 95 -0.38 10.77 -7.77
C ARG A 95 -0.82 11.17 -6.36
N LEU A 96 -1.62 10.32 -5.70
CA LEU A 96 -2.10 10.54 -4.34
C LEU A 96 -0.94 10.65 -3.33
N THR A 97 0.10 9.84 -3.53
CA THR A 97 1.29 9.79 -2.67
C THR A 97 2.41 10.74 -3.09
N ALA A 98 2.18 11.58 -4.10
CA ALA A 98 3.19 12.47 -4.68
C ALA A 98 4.46 11.72 -5.13
N LEU A 99 4.30 10.49 -5.62
CA LEU A 99 5.34 9.75 -6.30
C LEU A 99 5.40 10.15 -7.78
N PRO A 100 6.60 10.25 -8.38
CA PRO A 100 6.77 10.36 -9.82
C PRO A 100 6.12 9.17 -10.51
N SER A 101 5.60 9.41 -11.71
CA SER A 101 5.26 8.32 -12.61
C SER A 101 6.53 7.52 -12.98
N PRO A 102 6.41 6.22 -13.30
CA PRO A 102 7.58 5.38 -13.58
C PRO A 102 8.51 5.92 -14.68
N ASP A 103 7.95 6.58 -15.71
CA ASP A 103 8.69 7.22 -16.79
C ASP A 103 9.48 8.47 -16.36
N ARG A 104 9.03 9.15 -15.30
CA ARG A 104 9.69 10.34 -14.74
C ARG A 104 10.57 10.05 -13.54
N TRP A 105 10.57 8.81 -13.04
CA TRP A 105 11.26 8.46 -11.81
C TRP A 105 12.74 8.80 -11.86
N LEU A 106 13.47 8.30 -12.87
CA LEU A 106 14.92 8.51 -12.99
C LEU A 106 15.31 9.96 -13.27
N VAL A 107 14.40 10.77 -13.81
CA VAL A 107 14.61 12.21 -13.99
C VAL A 107 14.43 12.94 -12.66
N THR A 108 13.46 12.52 -11.86
CA THR A 108 13.14 13.18 -10.58
C THR A 108 14.11 12.76 -9.47
N TRP A 109 14.43 11.48 -9.42
CA TRP A 109 15.29 10.85 -8.43
C TRP A 109 16.33 9.95 -9.13
N PRO A 110 17.38 10.56 -9.70
CA PRO A 110 18.45 9.80 -10.34
C PRO A 110 19.10 8.83 -9.34
N ASP A 111 19.59 7.70 -9.87
CA ASP A 111 20.29 6.65 -9.12
C ASP A 111 19.48 5.99 -7.99
N THR A 112 18.15 6.07 -8.07
CA THR A 112 17.24 5.35 -7.18
C THR A 112 16.31 4.42 -7.94
N ASP A 113 15.92 3.32 -7.29
CA ASP A 113 15.00 2.35 -7.87
C ASP A 113 13.54 2.85 -7.80
N PRO A 114 12.75 2.64 -8.87
CA PRO A 114 11.34 3.02 -8.89
C PRO A 114 10.50 2.27 -7.87
N GLU A 115 9.60 3.01 -7.22
CA GLU A 115 8.58 2.44 -6.35
C GLU A 115 7.24 2.29 -7.09
N TYR A 116 6.59 1.14 -6.90
CA TYR A 116 5.32 0.81 -7.53
C TYR A 116 4.25 0.60 -6.45
N PRO A 117 3.29 1.52 -6.28
CA PRO A 117 2.18 1.34 -5.35
C PRO A 117 1.25 0.23 -5.85
N LEU A 118 0.90 -0.69 -4.95
CA LEU A 118 0.10 -1.87 -5.31
C LEU A 118 -1.06 -2.15 -4.35
N ALA A 119 -0.99 -1.65 -3.12
CA ALA A 119 -2.10 -1.77 -2.19
C ALA A 119 -2.32 -0.46 -1.44
N ALA A 120 -3.56 -0.25 -1.04
CA ALA A 120 -3.90 0.81 -0.12
C ALA A 120 -4.75 0.25 1.02
N VAL A 121 -4.49 0.72 2.23
CA VAL A 121 -5.17 0.27 3.45
C VAL A 121 -5.70 1.50 4.17
N TRP A 122 -7.02 1.59 4.27
CA TRP A 122 -7.66 2.57 5.13
C TRP A 122 -7.46 2.19 6.58
N VAL A 123 -7.13 3.17 7.41
CA VAL A 123 -7.00 3.06 8.85
C VAL A 123 -7.79 4.19 9.48
N THR A 124 -8.84 3.86 10.21
CA THR A 124 -9.72 4.87 10.81
C THR A 124 -10.34 4.37 12.11
N ARG A 125 -10.84 5.31 12.93
CA ARG A 125 -11.64 4.99 14.13
C ARG A 125 -13.08 4.65 13.78
N GLU A 126 -13.54 5.05 12.60
CA GLU A 126 -14.89 4.73 12.12
C GLU A 126 -15.06 3.21 12.00
N ALA A 127 -16.20 2.68 12.45
CA ALA A 127 -16.53 1.27 12.26
C ALA A 127 -17.13 0.99 10.87
N ALA A 128 -17.72 2.01 10.25
CA ALA A 128 -18.32 1.94 8.92
C ALA A 128 -17.23 1.91 7.83
N PRO A 129 -17.47 1.20 6.72
CA PRO A 129 -16.54 1.17 5.61
C PRO A 129 -16.29 2.58 5.08
N PRO A 130 -15.04 2.92 4.75
CA PRO A 130 -14.70 4.18 4.13
C PRO A 130 -15.33 4.27 2.73
N PRO A 131 -15.46 5.48 2.16
CA PRO A 131 -15.85 5.62 0.76
C PRO A 131 -14.92 4.79 -0.13
N ALA A 132 -15.46 4.29 -1.25
CA ALA A 132 -14.68 3.54 -2.23
C ALA A 132 -13.44 4.36 -2.63
N LEU A 133 -12.28 3.69 -2.69
CA LEU A 133 -11.02 4.39 -2.93
C LEU A 133 -11.05 5.13 -4.27
N ASP A 134 -11.70 4.57 -5.28
CA ASP A 134 -11.88 5.21 -6.58
C ASP A 134 -12.66 6.52 -6.49
N THR A 135 -13.72 6.59 -5.68
CA THR A 135 -14.47 7.83 -5.44
C THR A 135 -13.58 8.91 -4.78
N VAL A 136 -12.71 8.49 -3.86
CA VAL A 136 -11.74 9.39 -3.22
C VAL A 136 -10.70 9.86 -4.24
N LEU A 137 -10.18 8.94 -5.05
CA LEU A 137 -9.21 9.25 -6.10
C LEU A 137 -9.81 10.23 -7.12
N ASP A 138 -11.01 9.99 -7.64
CA ASP A 138 -11.69 10.90 -8.58
C ASP A 138 -11.83 12.30 -7.98
N THR A 139 -12.33 12.41 -6.75
CA THR A 139 -12.51 13.70 -6.06
C THR A 139 -11.17 14.43 -5.88
N VAL A 140 -10.13 13.71 -5.46
CA VAL A 140 -8.81 14.27 -5.18
C VAL A 140 -8.06 14.64 -6.46
N LEU A 141 -8.23 13.87 -7.53
CA LEU A 141 -7.53 14.04 -8.79
C LEU A 141 -8.22 15.09 -9.68
N ASP A 142 -9.54 15.26 -9.58
CA ASP A 142 -10.30 16.30 -10.30
C ASP A 142 -10.12 17.69 -9.67
N THR A 143 -9.99 17.77 -8.35
CA THR A 143 -9.74 19.05 -7.64
C THR A 143 -8.28 19.51 -7.72
N ALA A 144 -7.37 18.64 -8.15
CA ALA A 144 -5.97 18.98 -8.35
C ALA A 144 -5.77 19.53 -9.78
N PRO A 145 -5.34 20.80 -9.96
CA PRO A 145 -5.07 21.29 -11.31
C PRO A 145 -4.01 20.42 -11.99
N CYS A 146 -4.27 20.06 -13.25
CA CYS A 146 -3.29 19.44 -14.14
C CYS A 146 -2.04 20.32 -14.16
N GLY A 147 -1.02 19.96 -13.39
CA GLY A 147 0.21 20.75 -13.22
C GLY A 147 0.68 20.93 -11.77
N ALA A 148 -0.17 20.70 -10.75
CA ALA A 148 0.24 20.79 -9.34
C ALA A 148 0.91 19.50 -8.80
N ALA A 149 1.54 18.73 -9.68
CA ALA A 149 2.44 17.63 -9.32
C ALA A 149 3.89 18.10 -9.49
N ALA A 150 4.31 18.99 -8.61
CA ALA A 150 5.70 19.34 -8.46
C ALA A 150 5.99 19.65 -6.98
N ALA A 151 5.92 18.62 -6.13
CA ALA A 151 6.82 18.58 -4.99
C ALA A 151 8.16 18.02 -5.49
N THR A 152 8.82 18.77 -6.37
CA THR A 152 10.05 18.42 -7.12
C THR A 152 11.33 18.53 -6.28
N GLY A 153 11.25 18.32 -4.96
CA GLY A 153 12.42 18.47 -4.08
C GLY A 153 12.47 17.53 -2.88
N GLY A 154 11.59 16.53 -2.82
CA GLY A 154 11.59 15.57 -1.71
C GLY A 154 12.74 14.57 -1.84
N THR A 155 13.37 14.22 -0.72
CA THR A 155 14.34 13.11 -0.63
C THR A 155 13.71 11.83 -1.17
N PRO A 156 14.40 11.06 -2.03
CA PRO A 156 13.88 9.78 -2.48
C PRO A 156 13.62 8.86 -1.28
N PRO A 157 12.55 8.06 -1.33
CA PRO A 157 12.16 7.19 -0.23
C PRO A 157 13.20 6.10 0.09
N SER A 158 14.06 5.78 -0.87
CA SER A 158 15.10 4.77 -0.78
C SER A 158 16.38 5.27 -1.47
N ALA A 159 17.28 5.90 -0.72
CA ALA A 159 18.56 6.41 -1.24
C ALA A 159 19.70 5.37 -1.27
N ARG A 160 19.40 4.07 -1.40
CA ARG A 160 20.44 3.04 -1.54
C ARG A 160 20.46 2.52 -2.97
N PRO A 161 21.55 2.75 -3.74
CA PRO A 161 21.68 2.16 -5.06
C PRO A 161 21.82 0.64 -4.94
N CYS A 162 20.99 -0.11 -5.66
CA CYS A 162 21.24 -1.54 -5.92
C CYS A 162 22.43 -1.69 -6.88
N PRO A 163 23.24 -2.77 -6.80
CA PRO A 163 24.19 -3.10 -7.85
C PRO A 163 23.41 -3.33 -9.16
N ARG A 164 23.67 -2.52 -10.19
CA ARG A 164 22.99 -2.68 -11.50
C ARG A 164 23.33 -4.04 -12.08
N LEU A 165 22.30 -4.83 -12.39
CA LEU A 165 22.44 -5.95 -13.32
C LEU A 165 22.76 -5.38 -14.70
N THR A 166 23.88 -5.79 -15.30
CA THR A 166 24.20 -5.46 -16.69
C THR A 166 23.13 -6.06 -17.60
N ALA A 167 22.50 -5.21 -18.42
CA ALA A 167 21.37 -5.57 -19.27
C ALA A 167 21.73 -6.70 -20.25
N GLY A 168 21.21 -7.90 -20.01
CA GLY A 168 20.95 -8.87 -21.07
C GLY A 168 19.60 -8.53 -21.71
N SER A 169 19.57 -8.40 -23.04
CA SER A 169 18.36 -8.06 -23.79
C SER A 169 17.27 -9.12 -23.61
N SER A 170 16.21 -8.78 -22.88
CA SER A 170 14.96 -9.56 -22.87
C SER A 170 13.80 -8.61 -23.15
N THR A 171 13.12 -8.86 -24.27
CA THR A 171 11.93 -8.12 -24.70
C THR A 171 10.73 -8.56 -23.86
N MET A 172 10.11 -7.62 -23.14
CA MET A 172 8.87 -7.86 -22.40
C MET A 172 7.69 -8.03 -23.36
N PRO A 173 6.81 -9.04 -23.18
CA PRO A 173 5.55 -9.13 -23.90
C PRO A 173 4.53 -8.10 -23.39
N ALA A 174 3.61 -7.71 -24.27
CA ALA A 174 2.58 -6.69 -24.02
C ALA A 174 1.60 -7.08 -22.90
N PRO A 175 1.03 -6.10 -22.16
CA PRO A 175 0.10 -6.36 -21.07
C PRO A 175 -1.25 -6.88 -21.57
N VAL A 176 -1.80 -7.86 -20.84
CA VAL A 176 -3.16 -8.37 -21.00
C VAL A 176 -4.11 -7.47 -20.20
N PRO A 177 -5.27 -7.05 -20.75
CA PRO A 177 -6.22 -6.22 -20.01
C PRO A 177 -6.84 -7.00 -18.84
N ALA A 178 -6.77 -6.43 -17.64
CA ALA A 178 -7.38 -6.99 -16.44
C ALA A 178 -8.87 -6.64 -16.38
N ALA A 179 -9.72 -7.64 -16.12
CA ALA A 179 -11.11 -7.42 -15.78
C ALA A 179 -11.20 -6.90 -14.33
N ARG A 180 -11.86 -5.76 -14.16
CA ARG A 180 -12.07 -5.09 -12.87
C ARG A 180 -13.18 -5.80 -12.09
N LYS A 181 -12.86 -6.32 -10.91
CA LYS A 181 -13.85 -6.60 -9.85
C LYS A 181 -13.38 -5.89 -8.61
N GLU A 182 -14.18 -4.93 -8.16
CA GLU A 182 -13.94 -4.22 -6.91
C GLU A 182 -14.05 -5.21 -5.74
N VAL A 183 -12.94 -5.45 -5.05
CA VAL A 183 -12.91 -6.25 -3.81
C VAL A 183 -12.38 -5.35 -2.71
N THR A 184 -13.30 -4.65 -2.05
CA THR A 184 -13.03 -3.99 -0.78
C THR A 184 -13.46 -4.92 0.34
N GLU A 185 -12.52 -5.52 1.05
CA GLU A 185 -12.82 -6.41 2.17
C GLU A 185 -12.36 -5.78 3.48
N ARG A 186 -13.19 -5.92 4.52
CA ARG A 186 -12.79 -5.58 5.88
C ARG A 186 -11.80 -6.65 6.35
N VAL A 187 -10.56 -6.25 6.59
CA VAL A 187 -9.55 -7.18 7.09
C VAL A 187 -9.70 -7.27 8.61
N GLY A 188 -10.17 -8.42 9.12
CA GLY A 188 -10.15 -8.73 10.56
C GLY A 188 -11.49 -8.81 11.31
N ALA A 189 -12.60 -9.26 10.69
CA ALA A 189 -13.79 -9.64 11.47
C ALA A 189 -13.76 -11.15 11.75
N GLY A 190 -13.28 -11.56 12.93
CA GLY A 190 -13.32 -12.98 13.31
C GLY A 190 -12.57 -13.35 14.58
N ALA A 191 -13.13 -13.00 15.74
CA ALA A 191 -12.93 -13.75 16.98
C ALA A 191 -14.24 -13.72 17.77
N GLU A 192 -15.19 -14.60 17.40
CA GLU A 192 -16.31 -14.95 18.27
C GLU A 192 -15.77 -15.75 19.47
N PRO A 193 -16.19 -15.48 20.71
CA PRO A 193 -15.78 -16.27 21.85
C PRO A 193 -16.45 -17.63 21.79
N VAL A 194 -15.66 -18.70 21.59
CA VAL A 194 -16.11 -20.08 21.78
C VAL A 194 -16.34 -20.31 23.28
N GLY A 195 -17.57 -20.04 23.74
CA GLY A 195 -18.24 -20.89 24.73
C GLY A 195 -19.00 -21.98 23.96
N ASP A 196 -19.29 -23.16 24.49
CA ASP A 196 -19.25 -23.69 25.85
C ASP A 196 -18.98 -25.20 25.72
N ARG A 197 -18.55 -25.81 26.81
CA ARG A 197 -18.16 -27.21 26.95
C ARG A 197 -19.33 -28.15 26.61
N VAL A 198 -19.13 -29.14 25.73
CA VAL A 198 -19.99 -30.34 25.67
C VAL A 198 -19.09 -31.58 25.64
N ASP A 199 -19.18 -32.35 26.71
CA ASP A 199 -18.61 -33.67 26.89
C ASP A 199 -19.55 -34.69 26.22
N VAL A 200 -19.04 -35.48 25.27
CA VAL A 200 -19.70 -36.72 24.83
C VAL A 200 -18.62 -37.75 24.56
N GLY A 201 -18.51 -38.70 25.49
CA GLY A 201 -17.70 -39.90 25.31
C GLY A 201 -18.18 -40.77 24.15
N GLY A 202 -17.24 -41.46 23.52
CA GLY A 202 -17.51 -42.45 22.49
C GLY A 202 -16.22 -43.10 22.01
N ASP A 203 -15.94 -44.29 22.54
CA ASP A 203 -14.95 -45.24 22.02
C ASP A 203 -15.14 -45.49 20.53
N LEU A 204 -14.07 -45.42 19.73
CA LEU A 204 -13.98 -46.20 18.49
C LEU A 204 -12.56 -46.73 18.26
N VAL A 205 -12.54 -48.05 18.13
CA VAL A 205 -11.45 -48.98 17.85
C VAL A 205 -10.95 -48.79 16.42
N TYR A 206 -9.63 -48.89 16.22
CA TYR A 206 -9.01 -49.00 14.89
C TYR A 206 -8.92 -50.47 14.50
N GLU A 207 -9.54 -50.85 13.38
CA GLU A 207 -9.09 -51.98 12.54
C GLU A 207 -8.21 -51.45 11.39
#